data_AF-A0A3N7E634-F1
#
_entry.id   AF-A0A3N7E634-F1
#
_cell.length_a   1.000
_cell.length_b   1.000
_cell.length_c   1.000
_cell.angle_alpha   90.00
_cell.angle_beta   90.00
_cell.angle_gamma   90.00
#
_symmetry.space_group_name_H-M   'P 1'
#
loop_
_entity.id
_entity.type
_entity.pdbx_description
1 polymer ?
#
loop_
_entity_poly.entity_id
_entity_poly.type
_entity_poly.pdbx_seq_one_letter_code
_entity_poly.pdbx_strand_id
1 'polypeptide(L)'
;MKYIKILIGVAMVILVILYLNGQKFYRTLTCAMFDDFKRESYSGEVVKKFIDQKNHRTETVILDNGKNIYFVSDTSHFYEKINVGDIVRKIKNDSSLIVNSHGKLSTFNIYFGCKD
;
A
#
# COMPACT_ATOMS: atom_id res chain seq x y z
N MET A 1 38.60 27.49 6.67
CA MET A 1 38.38 26.09 7.09
C MET A 1 37.46 25.94 8.32
N LYS A 2 37.57 26.75 9.38
CA LYS A 2 36.72 26.63 10.59
C LYS A 2 35.21 26.77 10.29
N TYR A 3 34.83 27.74 9.46
CA TYR A 3 33.44 27.97 9.06
C TYR A 3 32.84 26.86 8.18
N ILE A 4 33.67 26.18 7.37
CA ILE A 4 33.24 25.04 6.54
C ILE A 4 32.80 23.87 7.42
N LYS A 5 33.55 23.57 8.49
CA LYS A 5 33.19 22.50 9.44
C LYS A 5 31.86 22.79 10.14
N ILE A 6 31.60 24.06 10.48
CA ILE A 6 30.33 24.49 11.09
C ILE A 6 29.18 24.32 10.08
N LEU A 7 29.35 24.78 8.84
CA LEU A 7 28.33 24.62 7.79
C LEU A 7 27.97 23.15 7.53
N ILE A 8 28.95 22.26 7.48
CA ILE A 8 28.71 20.81 7.33
C ILE A 8 27.92 20.27 8.52
N GLY A 9 28.28 20.68 9.75
CA GLY A 9 27.55 20.29 10.96
C GLY A 9 26.08 20.73 10.93
N VAL A 10 25.81 21.98 10.56
CA VAL A 10 24.45 22.51 10.42
C VAL A 10 23.68 21.76 9.33
N ALA A 11 24.29 21.51 8.18
CA ALA A 11 23.66 20.77 7.08
C ALA A 11 23.30 19.32 7.49
N MET A 12 24.17 18.64 8.23
CA MET A 12 23.89 17.30 8.77
C MET A 12 22.72 17.33 9.76
N VAL A 13 22.65 18.31 10.66
CA VAL A 13 21.53 18.46 11.59
C VAL A 13 20.21 18.72 10.85
N ILE A 14 20.23 19.58 9.82
CA ILE A 14 19.05 19.84 8.98
C ILE A 14 18.60 18.56 8.27
N LEU A 15 19.52 17.78 7.70
CA LEU A 15 19.20 16.51 7.03
C LEU A 15 18.57 15.50 8.00
N VAL A 16 19.09 15.39 9.23
CA VAL A 16 18.51 14.52 10.26
C VAL A 16 17.09 14.98 10.63
N ILE A 17 16.88 16.28 10.83
CA ILE A 17 15.54 16.84 11.12
C ILE A 17 14.56 16.55 9.98
N LEU A 18 14.97 16.76 8.72
CA LEU A 18 14.15 16.46 7.56
C LEU A 18 13.82 14.97 7.46
N TYR A 19 14.79 14.10 7.71
CA TYR A 19 14.60 12.65 7.71
C TYR A 19 13.57 12.21 8.77
N LEU A 20 13.71 12.68 10.02
CA LEU A 20 12.80 12.35 11.11
C LEU A 20 11.37 12.84 10.86
N ASN A 21 11.22 14.05 10.29
CA ASN A 21 9.90 14.57 9.94
C ASN A 21 9.28 13.83 8.75
N GLY A 22 10.07 13.44 7.76
CA GLY A 22 9.61 12.65 6.61
C GLY A 22 9.04 11.30 7.03
N GLN A 23 9.66 10.61 8.00
CA GLN A 23 9.14 9.35 8.52
C GLN A 23 7.78 9.50 9.22
N LYS A 24 7.59 10.57 10.00
CA LYS A 24 6.32 10.85 10.67
C LYS A 24 5.20 11.09 9.66
N PHE A 25 5.47 11.92 8.65
CA PHE A 25 4.52 12.20 7.57
C PHE A 25 4.13 10.92 6.82
N TYR A 26 5.11 10.08 6.45
CA TYR A 26 4.86 8.81 5.78
C TYR A 26 3.93 7.90 6.61
N ARG A 27 4.20 7.77 7.91
CA ARG A 27 3.36 6.96 8.82
C ARG A 27 1.93 7.48 8.88
N THR A 28 1.72 8.79 8.95
CA THR A 28 0.37 9.36 8.98
C THR A 28 -0.39 9.05 7.68
N LEU A 29 0.29 9.16 6.53
CA LEU A 29 -0.33 8.87 5.24
C LEU A 29 -0.68 7.38 5.09
N THR A 30 0.23 6.47 5.43
CA THR A 30 -0.04 5.03 5.31
C THR A 30 -1.14 4.56 6.26
N CYS A 31 -1.22 5.11 7.46
CA CYS A 31 -2.33 4.83 8.38
C CYS A 31 -3.67 5.37 7.86
N ALA A 32 -3.69 6.58 7.28
CA ALA A 32 -4.90 7.10 6.65
C ALA A 32 -5.38 6.21 5.49
N MET A 33 -4.45 5.77 4.63
CA MET A 33 -4.76 4.82 3.55
C MET A 33 -5.27 3.47 4.09
N PHE A 34 -4.71 2.98 5.19
CA PHE A 34 -5.16 1.75 5.83
C PHE A 34 -6.59 1.88 6.39
N ASP A 35 -6.90 3.01 7.02
CA ASP A 35 -8.25 3.29 7.52
C ASP A 35 -9.26 3.43 6.38
N ASP A 36 -8.90 4.11 5.30
CA ASP A 36 -9.70 4.17 4.08
C ASP A 36 -9.97 2.76 3.54
N PHE A 37 -8.91 1.95 3.39
CA PHE A 37 -9.03 0.57 2.94
C PHE A 37 -9.95 -0.28 3.85
N LYS A 38 -9.85 -0.12 5.17
CA LYS A 38 -10.75 -0.78 6.13
C LYS A 38 -12.20 -0.37 5.90
N ARG A 39 -12.48 0.91 5.63
CA ARG A 39 -13.85 1.44 5.45
C ARG A 39 -14.53 0.96 4.16
N GLU A 40 -13.78 0.47 3.19
CA GLU A 40 -14.33 0.02 1.91
C GLU A 40 -14.93 -1.40 1.97
N SER A 41 -15.90 -1.63 1.09
CA SER A 41 -16.45 -2.96 0.78
C SER A 41 -16.72 -3.06 -0.72
N TYR A 42 -16.30 -4.17 -1.32
CA TYR A 42 -16.50 -4.43 -2.74
C TYR A 42 -16.38 -5.93 -3.02
N SER A 43 -16.93 -6.35 -4.16
CA SER A 43 -16.78 -7.69 -4.70
C SER A 43 -16.73 -7.60 -6.21
N GLY A 44 -15.79 -8.30 -6.84
CA GLY A 44 -15.64 -8.31 -8.28
C GLY A 44 -14.58 -9.29 -8.76
N GLU A 45 -14.62 -9.57 -10.05
CA GLU A 45 -13.64 -10.44 -10.71
C GLU A 45 -12.42 -9.62 -11.14
N VAL A 46 -11.21 -10.15 -10.96
CA VAL A 46 -9.99 -9.51 -11.43
C VAL A 46 -9.94 -9.53 -12.95
N VAL A 47 -10.09 -8.36 -13.57
CA VAL A 47 -10.01 -8.21 -15.04
C VAL A 47 -8.63 -7.76 -15.50
N LYS A 48 -7.85 -7.12 -14.63
CA LYS A 48 -6.51 -6.64 -14.98
C LYS A 48 -5.59 -6.59 -13.76
N LYS A 49 -4.32 -6.90 -13.99
CA LYS A 49 -3.23 -6.84 -13.02
C LYS A 49 -1.99 -6.26 -13.69
N PHE A 50 -1.41 -5.20 -13.12
CA PHE A 50 -0.22 -4.56 -13.67
C PHE A 50 0.55 -3.73 -12.64
N ILE A 51 1.80 -3.44 -12.95
CA ILE A 51 2.65 -2.50 -12.20
C ILE A 51 2.56 -1.12 -12.88
N ASP A 52 1.97 -0.14 -12.18
CA ASP A 52 1.83 1.22 -12.70
C ASP A 52 3.16 1.97 -12.63
N GLN A 53 3.87 2.02 -13.76
CA GLN A 53 5.15 2.73 -13.86
C GLN A 53 5.02 4.24 -13.60
N LYS A 54 3.86 4.86 -13.88
CA LYS A 54 3.66 6.29 -13.67
C LYS A 54 3.41 6.60 -12.20
N ASN A 55 2.76 5.68 -11.49
CA ASN A 55 2.49 5.80 -10.06
C ASN A 55 3.51 5.02 -9.22
N HIS A 56 4.78 5.40 -9.25
CA HIS A 56 5.85 4.84 -8.41
C HIS A 56 5.99 3.30 -8.44
N ARG A 57 5.65 2.66 -9.57
CA ARG A 57 5.62 1.18 -9.72
C ARG A 57 4.66 0.51 -8.74
N THR A 58 3.53 1.15 -8.48
CA THR A 58 2.50 0.61 -7.59
C THR A 58 1.83 -0.59 -8.24
N GLU A 59 1.75 -1.68 -7.49
CA GLU A 59 0.99 -2.88 -7.85
C GLU A 59 -0.50 -2.55 -7.88
N THR A 60 -1.14 -2.78 -9.03
CA THR A 60 -2.51 -2.34 -9.29
C THR A 60 -3.35 -3.49 -9.84
N VAL A 61 -4.54 -3.63 -9.28
CA VAL A 61 -5.54 -4.63 -9.68
C VAL A 61 -6.83 -3.91 -10.02
N ILE A 62 -7.43 -4.25 -11.16
CA ILE A 62 -8.72 -3.72 -11.60
C ILE A 62 -9.74 -4.85 -11.55
N LEU A 63 -10.89 -4.56 -10.95
CA LEU A 63 -12.04 -5.45 -10.93
C LEU A 63 -13.03 -5.11 -12.06
N ASP A 64 -13.84 -6.09 -12.45
CA ASP A 64 -14.90 -5.99 -13.46
C ASP A 64 -15.91 -4.85 -13.19
N ASN A 65 -16.18 -4.56 -11.92
CA ASN A 65 -17.03 -3.47 -11.48
C ASN A 65 -16.36 -2.07 -11.56
N GLY A 66 -15.15 -1.98 -12.13
CA GLY A 66 -14.38 -0.74 -12.28
C GLY A 66 -13.58 -0.31 -11.04
N LYS A 67 -13.60 -1.09 -9.94
CA LYS A 67 -12.80 -0.81 -8.75
C LYS A 67 -11.32 -1.03 -9.05
N ASN A 68 -10.52 0.00 -8.80
CA ASN A 68 -9.07 -0.10 -8.75
C ASN A 68 -8.62 -0.33 -7.31
N ILE A 69 -7.73 -1.30 -7.12
CA ILE A 69 -7.09 -1.60 -5.84
C ILE A 69 -5.60 -1.35 -6.02
N TYR A 70 -5.06 -0.48 -5.17
CA TYR A 70 -3.66 -0.07 -5.19
C TYR A 70 -2.95 -0.65 -3.97
N PHE A 71 -1.87 -1.38 -4.17
CA PHE A 71 -1.10 -1.98 -3.10
C PHE A 71 0.20 -1.18 -2.92
N VAL A 72 0.21 -0.32 -1.90
CA VAL A 72 1.39 0.47 -1.53
C VAL A 72 2.01 -0.12 -0.28
N SER A 73 3.24 -0.62 -0.40
CA SER A 73 3.98 -1.26 0.70
C SER A 73 3.29 -2.49 1.31
N ASP A 74 2.44 -3.18 0.54
CA ASP A 74 1.82 -4.42 0.99
C ASP A 74 2.85 -5.54 1.17
N THR A 75 2.75 -6.26 2.28
CA THR A 75 3.59 -7.43 2.59
C THR A 75 2.80 -8.73 2.64
N SER A 76 1.51 -8.71 2.26
CA SER A 76 0.65 -9.89 2.32
C SER A 76 0.91 -10.89 1.18
N HIS A 77 1.68 -10.47 0.18
CA HIS A 77 1.87 -11.16 -1.10
C HIS A 77 0.57 -11.40 -1.87
N PHE A 78 -0.46 -10.58 -1.63
CA PHE A 78 -1.73 -10.67 -2.33
C PHE A 78 -1.52 -10.54 -3.83
N TYR A 79 -0.81 -9.49 -4.26
CA TYR A 79 -0.63 -9.20 -5.67
C TYR A 79 -0.04 -10.40 -6.40
N GLU A 80 1.04 -11.00 -5.91
CA GLU A 80 1.74 -12.10 -6.57
C GLU A 80 0.87 -13.37 -6.67
N LYS A 81 -0.01 -13.60 -5.70
CA LYS A 81 -0.79 -14.85 -5.59
C LYS A 81 -2.11 -14.87 -6.34
N ILE A 82 -2.66 -13.71 -6.68
CA ILE A 82 -3.90 -13.62 -7.44
C ILE A 82 -3.66 -13.57 -8.95
N ASN A 83 -4.64 -14.05 -9.71
CA ASN A 83 -4.64 -14.06 -11.16
C ASN A 83 -5.87 -13.36 -11.74
N VAL A 84 -5.79 -12.99 -13.02
CA VAL A 84 -6.96 -12.54 -13.79
C VAL A 84 -7.98 -13.69 -13.84
N GLY A 85 -9.24 -13.39 -13.55
CA GLY A 85 -10.33 -14.37 -13.40
C GLY A 85 -10.64 -14.75 -11.95
N ASP A 86 -9.79 -14.42 -10.99
CA ASP A 86 -10.10 -14.66 -9.57
C ASP A 86 -11.17 -13.69 -9.06
N ILE A 87 -12.04 -14.15 -8.16
CA ILE A 87 -13.05 -13.29 -7.53
C ILE A 87 -12.51 -12.77 -6.21
N VAL A 88 -12.43 -11.44 -6.07
CA VAL A 88 -11.95 -10.75 -4.86
C VAL A 88 -13.13 -10.13 -4.13
N ARG A 89 -13.19 -10.33 -2.81
CA ARG A 89 -14.19 -9.75 -1.93
C ARG A 89 -13.53 -9.07 -0.74
N LYS A 90 -13.94 -7.83 -0.47
CA LYS A 90 -13.54 -7.03 0.69
C LYS A 90 -14.74 -6.77 1.60
N ILE A 91 -14.58 -7.06 2.88
CA ILE A 91 -15.60 -6.79 3.91
C ILE A 91 -15.28 -5.46 4.60
N LYS A 92 -16.31 -4.65 4.87
CA LYS A 92 -16.17 -3.38 5.57
C LYS A 92 -15.64 -3.59 6.99
N ASN A 93 -14.79 -2.67 7.46
CA ASN A 93 -14.10 -2.68 8.74
C ASN A 93 -13.13 -3.86 8.96
N ASP A 94 -12.81 -4.61 7.91
CA ASP A 94 -11.80 -5.67 7.92
C ASP A 94 -10.55 -5.20 7.14
N SER A 95 -9.36 -5.68 7.48
CA SER A 95 -8.14 -5.46 6.69
C SER A 95 -7.85 -6.61 5.70
N SER A 96 -8.72 -7.62 5.66
CA SER A 96 -8.53 -8.79 4.83
C SER A 96 -9.26 -8.72 3.48
N LEU A 97 -8.66 -9.35 2.48
CA LEU A 97 -9.28 -9.69 1.20
C LEU A 97 -9.51 -11.20 1.13
N ILE A 98 -10.73 -11.57 0.75
CA ILE A 98 -11.10 -12.96 0.47
C ILE A 98 -11.02 -13.16 -1.03
N VAL A 99 -10.27 -14.15 -1.47
CA VAL A 99 -10.09 -14.50 -2.88
C VAL A 99 -10.67 -15.89 -3.12
N ASN A 100 -11.48 -16.02 -4.16
CA ASN A 100 -11.90 -17.29 -4.69
C ASN A 100 -11.19 -17.54 -6.03
N SER A 101 -10.25 -18.48 -6.02
CA SER A 101 -9.55 -18.93 -7.23
C SER A 101 -10.02 -20.34 -7.57
N HIS A 102 -10.84 -20.46 -8.61
CA HIS A 102 -11.39 -21.73 -9.10
C HIS A 102 -12.06 -22.60 -8.00
N GLY A 103 -12.80 -21.97 -7.08
CA GLY A 103 -13.49 -22.65 -5.97
C GLY A 103 -12.67 -22.78 -4.69
N LYS A 104 -11.38 -22.40 -4.71
CA LYS A 104 -10.53 -22.38 -3.51
C LYS A 104 -10.54 -20.99 -2.89
N LEU A 105 -11.02 -20.90 -1.65
CA LEU A 105 -10.98 -19.68 -0.86
C LEU A 105 -9.62 -19.49 -0.20
N SER A 106 -9.10 -18.27 -0.27
CA SER A 106 -7.89 -17.81 0.44
C SER A 106 -8.14 -16.43 1.03
N THR A 107 -7.55 -16.16 2.19
CA THR A 107 -7.67 -14.87 2.86
C THR A 107 -6.30 -14.22 2.98
N PHE A 108 -6.22 -12.95 2.60
CA PHE A 108 -4.99 -12.15 2.65
C PHE A 108 -5.22 -10.98 3.59
N ASN A 109 -4.42 -10.87 4.64
CA ASN A 109 -4.46 -9.71 5.52
C ASN A 109 -3.55 -8.62 4.93
N ILE A 110 -4.15 -7.57 4.38
CA ILE A 110 -3.43 -6.52 3.65
C ILE A 110 -2.80 -5.56 4.66
N TYR A 111 -1.53 -5.23 4.46
CA TYR A 111 -0.78 -4.41 5.40
C TYR A 111 -0.12 -3.23 4.68
N PHE A 112 -0.57 -2.00 4.94
CA PHE A 112 -0.04 -0.80 4.28
C PHE A 112 1.15 -0.16 5.02
N GLY A 113 1.87 -0.88 5.88
CA GLY A 113 2.98 -0.30 6.65
C GLY A 113 2.57 0.50 7.89
N CYS A 114 1.29 0.53 8.25
CA CYS A 114 0.80 1.14 9.48
C CYS A 114 0.86 0.12 10.63
N LYS A 115 1.71 0.36 11.63
CA LYS A 115 1.61 -0.36 12.91
C LYS A 115 0.47 0.24 13.72
N ASP A 116 -0.56 -0.56 13.98
CA ASP A 116 -1.53 -0.37 15.05
C ASP A 116 -0.80 -0.14 16.40
#